data_AF-A0ABD5LUH9-F1
#
_entry.id   AF-A0ABD5LUH9-F1
#
_cell.length_a   1.000
_cell.length_b   1.000
_cell.length_c   1.000
_cell.angle_alpha   90.00
_cell.angle_beta   90.00
_cell.angle_gamma   90.00
#
_symmetry.space_group_name_H-M   'P 1'
#
loop_
_entity.id
_entity.type
_entity.pdbx_description
1 polymer ?
#
loop_
_entity_poly.entity_id
_entity_poly.type
_entity_poly.pdbx_seq_one_letter_code
_entity_poly.pdbx_strand_id
1 'polypeptide(L)'
;MLRKEKRHQQSFSQIKFEYDIYTLALNLNYTDYHIKGYKPACDPKAACFPEGAMNVNRHEKAWEPGALFSAQIIPEFEPFISYAHTTRAPNPQEIFFANEGGASMNPFLRSEKADTFQIGFNSYRPDLIVAGDSFRLKALWYHTKVKNYISSDSYFVCKGGKRCKNDGTLTTDDYGDMEYDGNIYLYTNSLDPVTMRGYELQVNYDADVFYTTLSYSNERTSQPTSLALGILGKVLHQNFPNTTQQLMLV
;
A
#
# COMPACT_ATOMS: atom_id res chain seq x y z
N MET A 1 -25.13 -15.96 -12.47
CA MET A 1 -24.01 -15.64 -11.56
C MET A 1 -22.86 -15.14 -12.42
N LEU A 2 -22.57 -13.83 -12.44
CA LEU A 2 -21.50 -13.27 -13.29
C LEU A 2 -20.15 -13.52 -12.63
N ARG A 3 -19.30 -14.33 -13.26
CA ARG A 3 -17.98 -14.73 -12.75
C ARG A 3 -17.03 -13.54 -12.81
N LYS A 4 -16.51 -13.11 -11.66
CA LYS A 4 -15.37 -12.17 -11.59
C LYS A 4 -14.09 -12.97 -11.86
N GLU A 5 -13.25 -12.48 -12.74
CA GLU A 5 -12.00 -13.16 -13.12
C GLU A 5 -10.83 -12.18 -12.98
N LYS A 6 -9.76 -12.64 -12.33
CA LYS A 6 -8.50 -11.92 -12.20
C LYS A 6 -7.38 -12.83 -12.69
N ARG A 7 -6.58 -12.35 -13.64
CA ARG A 7 -5.34 -12.97 -14.07
C ARG A 7 -4.20 -12.00 -13.81
N HIS A 8 -3.11 -12.51 -13.25
CA HIS A 8 -1.90 -11.75 -12.96
C HIS A 8 -0.71 -12.57 -13.44
N GLN A 9 0.09 -12.00 -14.32
CA GLN A 9 1.33 -12.59 -14.81
C GLN A 9 2.46 -11.64 -14.46
N GLN A 10 3.60 -12.20 -14.05
CA GLN A 10 4.74 -11.44 -13.62
C GLN A 10 6.01 -12.09 -14.15
N SER A 11 6.95 -11.27 -14.62
CA SER A 11 8.29 -11.70 -15.03
C SER A 11 9.32 -10.81 -14.36
N PHE A 12 10.28 -11.42 -13.69
CA PHE A 12 11.31 -10.73 -12.93
C PHE A 12 12.68 -11.02 -13.52
N SER A 13 13.53 -9.99 -13.56
CA SER A 13 14.93 -10.11 -13.93
C SER A 13 15.79 -9.24 -13.02
N GLN A 14 16.99 -9.71 -12.72
CA GLN A 14 17.96 -8.98 -11.93
C GLN A 14 19.35 -9.17 -12.54
N ILE A 15 20.12 -8.09 -12.55
CA ILE A 15 21.53 -8.09 -12.95
C ILE A 15 22.33 -7.48 -11.81
N LYS A 16 23.42 -8.12 -11.43
CA LYS A 16 24.34 -7.66 -10.39
C LYS A 16 25.71 -7.38 -11.01
N PHE A 17 26.26 -6.22 -10.72
CA PHE A 17 27.61 -5.81 -11.08
C PHE A 17 28.40 -5.64 -9.79
N GLU A 18 29.58 -6.26 -9.73
CA GLU A 18 30.46 -6.20 -8.58
C GLU A 18 31.82 -5.69 -9.05
N TYR A 19 32.36 -4.70 -8.34
CA TYR A 19 33.68 -4.16 -8.62
C TYR A 19 34.31 -3.66 -7.31
N ASP A 20 35.40 -4.32 -6.90
CA ASP A 20 36.10 -4.03 -5.64
C ASP A 20 35.12 -4.08 -4.45
N ILE A 21 35.00 -3.01 -3.68
CA ILE A 21 34.04 -2.91 -2.57
C ILE A 21 32.61 -2.60 -3.01
N TYR A 22 32.38 -2.27 -4.29
CA TYR A 22 31.09 -1.77 -4.77
C TYR A 22 30.23 -2.87 -5.39
N THR A 23 28.94 -2.82 -5.08
CA THR A 23 27.90 -3.66 -5.70
C THR A 23 26.79 -2.78 -6.26
N LEU A 24 26.42 -2.99 -7.52
CA LEU A 24 25.23 -2.42 -8.16
C LEU A 24 24.30 -3.56 -8.58
N ALA A 25 23.11 -3.62 -8.00
CA ALA A 25 22.05 -4.51 -8.44
C ALA A 25 20.97 -3.71 -9.16
N LEU A 26 20.64 -4.09 -10.39
CA LEU A 26 19.54 -3.55 -11.17
C LEU A 26 18.45 -4.61 -11.27
N ASN A 27 17.23 -4.26 -10.91
CA ASN A 27 16.07 -5.13 -10.95
C ASN A 27 15.01 -4.56 -11.88
N LEU A 28 14.38 -5.43 -12.66
CA LEU A 28 13.26 -5.07 -13.52
C LEU A 28 12.19 -6.14 -13.39
N ASN A 29 11.01 -5.71 -12.93
CA ASN A 29 9.83 -6.53 -12.90
C ASN A 29 8.83 -6.03 -13.95
N TYR A 30 8.19 -6.96 -14.66
CA TYR A 30 7.12 -6.70 -15.61
C TYR A 30 5.86 -7.40 -15.13
N THR A 31 4.78 -6.64 -14.97
CA THR A 31 3.48 -7.16 -14.56
C THR A 31 2.45 -6.95 -15.68
N ASP A 32 1.67 -7.99 -15.94
CA ASP A 32 0.51 -7.98 -16.84
C ASP A 32 -0.72 -8.41 -16.04
N TYR A 33 -1.66 -7.48 -15.91
CA TYR A 33 -2.86 -7.61 -15.13
C TYR A 33 -4.10 -7.59 -16.02
N HIS A 34 -5.00 -8.55 -15.78
CA HIS A 34 -6.27 -8.63 -16.46
C HIS A 34 -7.40 -8.87 -15.47
N ILE A 35 -8.43 -8.02 -15.51
CA ILE A 35 -9.62 -8.17 -14.69
C ILE A 35 -10.88 -8.08 -15.53
N LYS A 36 -11.78 -9.04 -15.29
CA LYS A 36 -13.12 -9.08 -15.90
C LYS A 36 -14.20 -9.15 -14.84
N GLY A 37 -15.33 -8.57 -15.16
CA GLY A 37 -16.54 -8.71 -14.37
C GLY A 37 -17.67 -7.89 -14.97
N TYR A 38 -18.74 -7.72 -14.20
CA TYR A 38 -19.91 -6.99 -14.62
C TYR A 38 -20.33 -6.03 -13.53
N LYS A 39 -20.63 -4.80 -13.93
CA LYS A 39 -21.27 -3.78 -13.11
C LYS A 39 -22.71 -3.63 -13.59
N PRO A 40 -23.73 -3.88 -12.76
CA PRO A 40 -25.12 -3.63 -13.13
C PRO A 40 -25.42 -2.14 -13.23
N ALA A 41 -26.56 -1.81 -13.82
CA ALA A 41 -27.11 -0.46 -13.77
C ALA A 41 -27.39 -0.06 -12.31
N CYS A 42 -27.25 1.22 -12.02
CA CYS A 42 -27.55 1.77 -10.70
C CYS A 42 -29.01 2.17 -10.59
N ASP A 43 -29.48 2.32 -9.35
CA ASP A 43 -30.67 3.13 -9.09
C ASP A 43 -30.41 4.57 -9.57
N PRO A 44 -31.31 5.19 -10.36
CA PRO A 44 -31.18 6.57 -10.81
C PRO A 44 -30.97 7.58 -9.66
N LYS A 45 -31.47 7.28 -8.46
CA LYS A 45 -31.32 8.13 -7.27
C LYS A 45 -29.93 8.02 -6.63
N ALA A 46 -29.16 6.98 -6.93
CA ALA A 46 -27.86 6.72 -6.30
C ALA A 46 -26.69 7.55 -6.91
N ALA A 47 -27.00 8.47 -7.83
CA ALA A 47 -26.07 9.43 -8.46
C ALA A 47 -24.74 8.78 -8.91
N CYS A 48 -24.81 7.59 -9.52
CA CYS A 48 -23.63 6.79 -9.78
C CYS A 48 -23.01 7.07 -11.16
N PHE A 49 -21.72 6.79 -11.29
CA PHE A 49 -21.05 6.83 -12.58
C PHE A 49 -20.27 5.52 -12.83
N PRO A 50 -20.45 4.87 -14.00
CA PRO A 50 -21.48 5.13 -15.02
C PRO A 50 -22.84 4.58 -14.58
N GLU A 51 -23.94 5.23 -14.97
CA GLU A 51 -25.31 4.84 -14.56
C GLU A 51 -25.75 3.48 -15.11
N GLY A 52 -25.44 3.22 -16.38
CA GLY A 52 -25.80 1.99 -17.08
C GLY A 52 -25.02 0.76 -16.64
N ALA A 53 -25.54 -0.40 -17.01
CA ALA A 53 -24.81 -1.66 -16.90
C ALA A 53 -23.59 -1.68 -17.82
N MET A 54 -22.50 -2.30 -17.37
CA MET A 54 -21.30 -2.46 -18.18
C MET A 54 -20.56 -3.77 -17.89
N ASN A 55 -20.04 -4.38 -18.95
CA ASN A 55 -19.03 -5.42 -18.85
C ASN A 55 -17.68 -4.75 -18.62
N VAL A 56 -17.05 -5.04 -17.49
CA VAL A 56 -15.72 -4.58 -17.15
C VAL A 56 -14.72 -5.58 -17.70
N ASN A 57 -13.82 -5.12 -18.55
CA ASN A 57 -12.73 -5.91 -19.12
C ASN A 57 -11.49 -5.01 -19.19
N ARG A 58 -10.65 -5.05 -18.17
CA ARG A 58 -9.52 -4.13 -18.02
C ARG A 58 -8.20 -4.87 -18.05
N HIS A 59 -7.30 -4.35 -18.86
CA HIS A 59 -5.94 -4.83 -19.03
C HIS A 59 -4.98 -3.72 -18.61
N GLU A 60 -3.95 -4.06 -17.85
CA GLU A 60 -2.90 -3.13 -17.44
C GLU A 60 -1.54 -3.82 -17.47
N LYS A 61 -0.52 -3.07 -17.89
CA LYS A 61 0.87 -3.52 -17.93
C LYS A 61 1.69 -2.52 -17.15
N ALA A 62 2.61 -2.98 -16.33
CA ALA A 62 3.53 -2.12 -15.60
C ALA A 62 4.96 -2.64 -15.69
N TRP A 63 5.88 -1.66 -15.77
CA TRP A 63 7.31 -1.86 -15.66
C TRP A 63 7.74 -1.29 -14.32
N GLU A 64 8.46 -2.09 -13.56
CA GLU A 64 8.80 -1.85 -12.17
C GLU A 64 10.31 -1.95 -12.02
N PRO A 65 11.06 -0.91 -12.44
CA PRO A 65 12.50 -0.85 -12.28
C PRO A 65 12.89 -0.62 -10.82
N GLY A 66 14.05 -1.11 -10.47
CA GLY A 66 14.74 -0.77 -9.24
C GLY A 66 16.26 -0.77 -9.43
N ALA A 67 16.93 -0.18 -8.46
CA ALA A 67 18.37 -0.23 -8.32
C ALA A 67 18.75 -0.25 -6.84
N LEU A 68 19.79 -1.00 -6.51
CA LEU A 68 20.45 -0.96 -5.21
C LEU A 68 21.94 -0.81 -5.44
N PHE A 69 22.54 0.16 -4.76
CA PHE A 69 23.98 0.36 -4.76
C PHE A 69 24.49 0.22 -3.33
N SER A 70 25.48 -0.64 -3.11
CA SER A 70 26.14 -0.80 -1.81
C SER A 70 27.65 -0.76 -1.93
N ALA A 71 28.32 -0.49 -0.81
CA ALA A 71 29.76 -0.52 -0.70
C ALA A 71 30.18 -1.27 0.56
N GLN A 72 30.91 -2.37 0.44
CA GLN A 72 31.47 -3.12 1.57
C GLN A 72 32.80 -2.49 2.01
N ILE A 73 32.71 -1.40 2.76
CA ILE A 73 33.90 -0.68 3.27
C ILE A 73 34.67 -1.59 4.24
N ILE A 74 33.94 -2.20 5.18
CA ILE A 74 34.39 -3.25 6.10
C ILE A 74 33.19 -4.19 6.38
N PRO A 75 33.40 -5.44 6.85
CA PRO A 75 32.30 -6.35 7.18
C PRO A 75 31.27 -5.75 8.14
N GLU A 76 31.71 -4.91 9.07
CA GLU A 76 30.86 -4.24 10.06
C GLU A 76 30.08 -3.05 9.51
N PHE A 77 30.38 -2.59 8.29
CA PHE A 77 29.75 -1.43 7.70
C PHE A 77 29.69 -1.52 6.17
N GLU A 78 28.56 -2.03 5.68
CA GLU A 78 28.17 -2.05 4.28
C GLU A 78 27.00 -1.07 4.05
N PRO A 79 27.25 0.23 3.84
CA PRO A 79 26.20 1.18 3.47
C PRO A 79 25.58 0.85 2.11
N PHE A 80 24.29 1.16 1.98
CA PHE A 80 23.56 1.04 0.74
C PHE A 80 22.55 2.16 0.53
N ILE A 81 22.23 2.41 -0.73
CA ILE A 81 21.08 3.19 -1.17
C ILE A 81 20.28 2.35 -2.16
N SER A 82 18.97 2.53 -2.20
CA SER A 82 18.14 1.86 -3.19
C SER A 82 16.95 2.70 -3.62
N TYR A 83 16.50 2.43 -4.83
CA TYR A 83 15.27 2.95 -5.41
C TYR A 83 14.45 1.80 -6.00
N ALA A 84 13.14 1.85 -5.83
CA ALA A 84 12.21 0.92 -6.46
C ALA A 84 10.93 1.64 -6.90
N HIS A 85 10.51 1.38 -8.13
CA HIS A 85 9.20 1.74 -8.64
C HIS A 85 8.33 0.49 -8.69
N THR A 86 7.20 0.46 -7.98
CA THR A 86 6.27 -0.68 -7.95
C THR A 86 4.85 -0.25 -8.29
N THR A 87 4.04 -1.17 -8.82
CA THR A 87 2.64 -0.93 -9.16
C THR A 87 1.75 -1.97 -8.49
N ARG A 88 0.61 -1.52 -7.94
CA ARG A 88 -0.44 -2.42 -7.44
C ARG A 88 -1.72 -2.20 -8.22
N ALA A 89 -2.12 -3.22 -8.97
CA ALA A 89 -3.39 -3.21 -9.68
C ALA A 89 -4.59 -3.32 -8.71
N PRO A 90 -5.71 -2.63 -9.01
CA PRO A 90 -6.92 -2.73 -8.19
C PRO A 90 -7.46 -4.16 -8.20
N ASN A 91 -7.82 -4.67 -7.04
CA ASN A 91 -8.33 -6.02 -6.89
C ASN A 91 -9.85 -6.10 -7.19
N PRO A 92 -10.42 -7.31 -7.40
CA PRO A 92 -11.84 -7.46 -7.69
C PRO A 92 -12.77 -6.99 -6.56
N GLN A 93 -12.31 -7.00 -5.31
CA GLN A 93 -13.11 -6.50 -4.19
C GLN A 93 -13.18 -4.97 -4.24
N GLU A 94 -12.09 -4.27 -4.56
CA GLU A 94 -12.04 -2.81 -4.71
C GLU A 94 -12.90 -2.35 -5.90
N ILE A 95 -12.79 -3.00 -7.06
CA ILE A 95 -13.54 -2.62 -8.26
C ILE A 95 -15.03 -2.96 -8.15
N PHE A 96 -15.34 -4.15 -7.62
CA PHE A 96 -16.68 -4.71 -7.67
C PHE A 96 -17.32 -4.87 -6.28
N PHE A 97 -16.93 -4.04 -5.32
CA PHE A 97 -17.65 -3.90 -4.05
C PHE A 97 -19.07 -3.41 -4.33
N ALA A 98 -20.08 -4.02 -3.69
CA ALA A 98 -21.46 -3.86 -4.15
C ALA A 98 -22.47 -3.83 -2.99
N ASN A 99 -22.20 -3.06 -1.93
CA ASN A 99 -23.18 -2.93 -0.84
C ASN A 99 -24.47 -2.22 -1.30
N GLU A 100 -24.36 -1.22 -2.18
CA GLU A 100 -25.48 -0.55 -2.87
C GLU A 100 -25.52 -0.95 -4.36
N GLY A 101 -25.31 -2.24 -4.63
CA GLY A 101 -25.31 -2.78 -5.99
C GLY A 101 -24.30 -2.08 -6.91
N GLY A 102 -24.75 -1.64 -8.09
CA GLY A 102 -23.90 -0.95 -9.06
C GLY A 102 -23.37 0.41 -8.58
N ALA A 103 -24.01 1.03 -7.58
CA ALA A 103 -23.62 2.36 -7.11
C ALA A 103 -22.28 2.37 -6.36
N SER A 104 -21.93 1.23 -5.74
CA SER A 104 -20.70 1.02 -4.96
C SER A 104 -19.51 0.51 -5.77
N MET A 105 -19.72 0.22 -7.06
CA MET A 105 -18.69 -0.37 -7.92
C MET A 105 -17.93 0.71 -8.67
N ASN A 106 -16.59 0.68 -8.60
CA ASN A 106 -15.73 1.59 -9.35
C ASN A 106 -14.86 0.86 -10.38
N PRO A 107 -15.32 0.74 -11.65
CA PRO A 107 -14.57 0.09 -12.72
C PRO A 107 -13.39 0.94 -13.23
N PHE A 108 -13.29 2.20 -12.81
CA PHE A 108 -12.30 3.17 -13.31
C PHE A 108 -11.12 3.37 -12.37
N LEU A 109 -10.99 2.56 -11.30
CA LEU A 109 -9.84 2.60 -10.42
C LEU A 109 -8.53 2.47 -11.21
N ARG A 110 -7.61 3.39 -10.95
CA ARG A 110 -6.25 3.36 -11.47
C ARG A 110 -5.38 2.54 -10.54
N SER A 111 -4.34 1.90 -11.09
CA SER A 111 -3.33 1.25 -10.26
C SER A 111 -2.58 2.25 -9.40
N GLU A 112 -2.26 1.82 -8.19
CA GLU A 112 -1.38 2.53 -7.29
C GLU A 112 0.06 2.40 -7.80
N LYS A 113 0.82 3.49 -7.73
CA LYS A 113 2.23 3.49 -8.12
C LYS A 113 3.07 4.01 -6.97
N ALA A 114 4.01 3.20 -6.49
CA ALA A 114 4.86 3.55 -5.37
C ALA A 114 6.30 3.77 -5.85
N ASP A 115 6.86 4.93 -5.48
CA ASP A 115 8.28 5.24 -5.62
C ASP A 115 8.90 5.18 -4.23
N THR A 116 9.79 4.22 -4.00
CA THR A 116 10.45 4.00 -2.70
C THR A 116 11.94 4.28 -2.81
N PHE A 117 12.43 5.18 -1.97
CA PHE A 117 13.86 5.40 -1.75
C PHE A 117 14.26 4.84 -0.38
N GLN A 118 15.40 4.17 -0.29
CA GLN A 118 15.96 3.70 0.97
C GLN A 118 17.44 4.06 1.08
N ILE A 119 17.87 4.31 2.30
CA ILE A 119 19.28 4.44 2.68
C ILE A 119 19.48 3.65 3.96
N GLY A 120 20.55 2.88 4.03
CA GLY A 120 20.82 2.05 5.20
C GLY A 120 22.21 1.48 5.19
N PHE A 121 22.45 0.56 6.09
CA PHE A 121 23.65 -0.25 6.10
C PHE A 121 23.36 -1.63 6.66
N ASN A 122 24.19 -2.59 6.23
CA ASN A 122 24.31 -3.89 6.86
C ASN A 122 25.62 -3.93 7.66
N SER A 123 25.64 -4.74 8.69
CA SER A 123 26.81 -4.98 9.54
C SER A 123 26.85 -6.45 9.87
N TYR A 124 28.03 -7.06 9.72
CA TYR A 124 28.32 -8.40 10.13
C TYR A 124 29.61 -8.43 10.93
N ARG A 125 29.53 -9.03 12.12
CA ARG A 125 30.69 -9.22 13.00
C ARG A 125 30.68 -10.61 13.62
N PRO A 126 31.63 -11.49 13.27
CA PRO A 126 31.88 -12.70 14.03
C PRO A 126 32.63 -12.37 15.33
N ASP A 127 32.55 -13.27 16.31
CA ASP A 127 33.32 -13.22 17.56
C ASP A 127 33.18 -11.86 18.29
N LEU A 128 31.95 -11.36 18.42
CA LEU A 128 31.62 -10.09 19.04
C LEU A 128 31.75 -10.12 20.57
N ILE A 129 31.12 -11.09 21.26
CA ILE A 129 31.07 -11.18 22.73
C ILE A 129 31.79 -12.43 23.21
N VAL A 130 31.50 -13.59 22.61
CA VAL A 130 32.15 -14.88 22.89
C VAL A 130 32.70 -15.47 21.60
N ALA A 131 33.77 -16.28 21.74
CA ALA A 131 34.34 -16.98 20.59
C ALA A 131 33.31 -17.94 19.98
N GLY A 132 33.17 -17.90 18.66
CA GLY A 132 32.21 -18.66 17.87
C GLY A 132 30.87 -17.95 17.66
N ASP A 133 30.62 -16.79 18.26
CA ASP A 133 29.36 -16.07 18.05
C ASP A 133 29.31 -15.31 16.72
N SER A 134 28.11 -14.91 16.31
CA SER A 134 27.88 -14.07 15.15
C SER A 134 26.83 -12.99 15.45
N PHE A 135 27.14 -11.77 15.03
CA PHE A 135 26.28 -10.62 15.12
C PHE A 135 25.97 -10.07 13.73
N ARG A 136 24.69 -9.83 13.46
CA ARG A 136 24.20 -9.17 12.25
C ARG A 136 23.28 -8.03 12.62
N LEU A 137 23.52 -6.87 12.02
CA LEU A 137 22.69 -5.70 12.16
C LEU A 137 22.33 -5.17 10.78
N LYS A 138 21.07 -4.81 10.60
CA LYS A 138 20.58 -4.06 9.45
C LYS A 138 19.78 -2.88 9.95
N ALA A 139 20.14 -1.69 9.50
CA ALA A 139 19.40 -0.48 9.80
C ALA A 139 19.16 0.31 8.53
N LEU A 140 17.95 0.83 8.36
CA LEU A 140 17.60 1.64 7.20
C LEU A 140 16.56 2.71 7.54
N TRP A 141 16.57 3.75 6.72
CA TRP A 141 15.48 4.69 6.58
C TRP A 141 14.89 4.55 5.18
N TYR A 142 13.57 4.67 5.08
CA TYR A 142 12.87 4.67 3.80
C TYR A 142 11.91 5.84 3.66
N HIS A 143 11.65 6.19 2.40
CA HIS A 143 10.61 7.12 2.01
C HIS A 143 9.91 6.61 0.75
N THR A 144 8.61 6.37 0.89
CA THR A 144 7.74 5.87 -0.16
C THR A 144 6.69 6.92 -0.50
N LYS A 145 6.51 7.18 -1.79
CA LYS A 145 5.43 8.04 -2.31
C LYS A 145 4.51 7.21 -3.20
N VAL A 146 3.25 7.07 -2.80
CA VAL A 146 2.22 6.31 -3.52
C VAL A 146 1.25 7.26 -4.21
N LYS A 147 1.23 7.22 -5.54
CA LYS A 147 0.23 7.91 -6.37
C LYS A 147 -0.99 7.03 -6.60
N ASN A 148 -2.15 7.66 -6.75
CA ASN A 148 -3.45 7.00 -6.95
C ASN A 148 -3.79 6.01 -5.82
N TYR A 149 -3.39 6.27 -4.57
CA TYR A 149 -3.69 5.38 -3.45
C TYR A 149 -5.19 5.06 -3.39
N ILE A 150 -5.57 3.79 -3.32
CA ILE A 150 -6.96 3.34 -3.35
C ILE A 150 -7.47 3.24 -1.91
N SER A 151 -8.50 4.01 -1.59
CA SER A 151 -9.18 3.97 -0.29
C SER A 151 -10.68 3.79 -0.46
N SER A 152 -11.32 3.16 0.52
CA SER A 152 -12.78 3.04 0.59
C SER A 152 -13.36 4.14 1.45
N ASP A 153 -14.30 4.88 0.89
CA ASP A 153 -15.03 5.97 1.55
C ASP A 153 -16.55 5.71 1.51
N SER A 154 -17.28 6.32 2.46
CA SER A 154 -18.74 6.29 2.53
C SER A 154 -19.29 7.55 1.85
N TYR A 155 -20.32 7.38 1.03
CA TYR A 155 -21.01 8.47 0.35
C TYR A 155 -22.52 8.38 0.55
N PHE A 156 -23.14 9.53 0.72
CA PHE A 156 -24.58 9.73 0.59
C PHE A 156 -24.89 10.52 -0.69
N VAL A 157 -26.16 10.54 -1.10
CA VAL A 157 -26.62 11.44 -2.16
C VAL A 157 -27.35 12.61 -1.53
N CYS A 158 -26.69 13.76 -1.53
CA CYS A 158 -27.30 15.02 -1.08
C CYS A 158 -28.15 15.65 -2.17
N LYS A 159 -28.90 16.68 -1.78
CA LYS A 159 -29.64 17.60 -2.65
C LYS A 159 -28.96 17.91 -3.98
N GLY A 160 -29.74 17.80 -5.06
CA GLY A 160 -29.28 18.01 -6.42
C GLY A 160 -28.52 16.81 -7.01
N GLY A 161 -28.76 15.60 -6.48
CA GLY A 161 -28.21 14.35 -7.00
C GLY A 161 -26.69 14.25 -6.92
N LYS A 162 -26.05 14.83 -5.90
CA LYS A 162 -24.58 14.82 -5.77
C LYS A 162 -24.12 13.87 -4.68
N ARG A 163 -23.04 13.12 -4.95
CA ARG A 163 -22.38 12.28 -3.95
C ARG A 163 -21.58 13.14 -2.98
N CYS A 164 -21.98 13.13 -1.72
CA CYS A 164 -21.27 13.78 -0.63
C CYS A 164 -20.54 12.73 0.20
N LYS A 165 -19.27 12.99 0.52
CA LYS A 165 -18.47 12.10 1.35
C LYS A 165 -18.94 12.20 2.80
N ASN A 166 -19.15 11.05 3.44
CA ASN A 166 -19.44 10.98 4.87
C ASN A 166 -18.13 10.92 5.66
N ASP A 167 -17.52 12.08 5.89
CA ASP A 167 -16.26 12.26 6.63
C ASP A 167 -16.44 13.09 7.92
N GLY A 168 -17.68 13.30 8.35
CA GLY A 168 -18.03 14.12 9.51
C GLY A 168 -18.15 15.61 9.23
N THR A 169 -17.98 16.07 7.98
CA THR A 169 -18.18 17.47 7.60
C THR A 169 -19.61 17.81 7.19
N LEU A 170 -20.47 16.80 7.03
CA LEU A 170 -21.88 16.97 6.68
C LEU A 170 -22.67 17.66 7.81
N THR A 171 -23.46 18.66 7.45
CA THR A 171 -24.32 19.42 8.37
C THR A 171 -25.68 18.73 8.56
N THR A 172 -26.43 19.13 9.59
CA THR A 172 -27.79 18.61 9.82
C THR A 172 -28.72 18.82 8.62
N ASP A 173 -28.55 19.93 7.89
CA ASP A 173 -29.33 20.22 6.69
C ASP A 173 -28.97 19.27 5.53
N ASP A 174 -27.69 18.88 5.40
CA ASP A 174 -27.25 17.89 4.41
C ASP A 174 -27.86 16.50 4.66
N TYR A 175 -28.09 16.14 5.93
CA TYR A 175 -28.82 14.92 6.30
C TYR A 175 -30.33 15.04 6.05
N GLY A 176 -30.91 16.22 6.27
CA GLY A 176 -32.33 16.48 6.03
C GLY A 176 -32.71 16.51 4.54
N ASP A 177 -31.78 16.89 3.68
CA ASP A 177 -31.96 17.01 2.22
C ASP A 177 -31.38 15.80 1.43
N MET A 178 -31.30 14.61 2.03
CA MET A 178 -30.84 13.40 1.33
C MET A 178 -31.85 12.91 0.29
N GLU A 179 -31.38 12.66 -0.94
CA GLU A 179 -32.21 12.18 -2.05
C GLU A 179 -32.18 10.65 -2.20
N TYR A 180 -31.25 9.98 -1.52
CA TYR A 180 -31.08 8.52 -1.48
C TYR A 180 -30.68 8.07 -0.07
N ASP A 181 -31.42 7.10 0.48
CA ASP A 181 -31.25 6.58 1.85
C ASP A 181 -30.11 5.53 1.95
N GLY A 182 -29.56 5.08 0.83
CA GLY A 182 -28.48 4.08 0.84
C GLY A 182 -27.11 4.70 1.11
N ASN A 183 -26.29 4.00 1.91
CA ASN A 183 -24.92 4.39 2.20
C ASN A 183 -23.97 3.72 1.21
N ILE A 184 -23.44 4.48 0.24
CA ILE A 184 -22.64 3.94 -0.84
C ILE A 184 -21.17 3.84 -0.40
N TYR A 185 -20.66 2.63 -0.22
CA TYR A 185 -19.22 2.43 -0.02
C TYR A 185 -18.53 2.33 -1.37
N LEU A 186 -17.62 3.26 -1.63
CA LEU A 186 -16.95 3.37 -2.92
C LEU A 186 -15.45 3.43 -2.71
N TYR A 187 -14.73 2.56 -3.42
CA TYR A 187 -13.29 2.67 -3.54
C TYR A 187 -12.96 3.77 -4.55
N THR A 188 -12.09 4.69 -4.18
CA THR A 188 -11.61 5.78 -5.05
C THR A 188 -10.10 5.91 -4.96
N ASN A 189 -9.49 6.50 -5.99
CA ASN A 189 -8.08 6.88 -5.94
C ASN A 189 -7.97 8.25 -5.25
N SER A 190 -7.06 8.38 -4.29
CA SER A 190 -6.68 9.64 -3.67
C SER A 190 -6.13 10.60 -4.74
N LEU A 191 -6.56 11.86 -4.65
CA LEU A 191 -6.06 12.95 -5.50
C LEU A 191 -4.62 13.30 -5.13
N ASP A 192 -4.36 13.40 -3.83
CA ASP A 192 -3.03 13.67 -3.30
C ASP A 192 -2.24 12.37 -3.10
N PRO A 193 -0.93 12.35 -3.40
CA PRO A 193 -0.08 11.21 -3.12
C PRO A 193 0.00 10.91 -1.62
N VAL A 194 -0.06 9.62 -1.27
CA VAL A 194 0.19 9.14 0.09
C VAL A 194 1.69 8.98 0.29
N THR A 195 2.21 9.46 1.41
CA THR A 195 3.62 9.33 1.76
C THR A 195 3.78 8.47 3.00
N MET A 196 4.73 7.54 2.96
CA MET A 196 5.13 6.69 4.07
C MET A 196 6.63 6.87 4.27
N ARG A 197 7.07 7.05 5.51
CA ARG A 197 8.50 7.15 5.83
C ARG A 197 8.77 6.57 7.20
N GLY A 198 9.91 5.94 7.36
CA GLY A 198 10.20 5.26 8.60
C GLY A 198 11.63 4.78 8.72
N TYR A 199 11.92 4.26 9.90
CA TYR A 199 13.16 3.59 10.21
C TYR A 199 12.88 2.14 10.54
N GLU A 200 13.77 1.26 10.12
CA GLU A 200 13.75 -0.16 10.45
C GLU A 200 15.12 -0.57 10.97
N LEU A 201 15.09 -1.35 12.04
CA LEU A 201 16.26 -1.91 12.70
C LEU A 201 16.02 -3.39 12.92
N GLN A 202 16.97 -4.22 12.48
CA GLN A 202 16.97 -5.65 12.72
C GLN A 202 18.33 -6.06 13.26
N VAL A 203 18.33 -6.78 14.38
CA VAL A 203 19.51 -7.33 15.03
C VAL A 203 19.33 -8.83 15.15
N ASN A 204 20.35 -9.59 14.79
CA ASN A 204 20.42 -11.03 15.03
C ASN A 204 21.76 -11.32 15.71
N TYR A 205 21.72 -12.02 16.83
CA TYR A 205 22.88 -12.48 17.55
C TYR A 205 22.75 -13.98 17.83
N ASP A 206 23.81 -14.74 17.57
CA ASP A 206 23.83 -16.18 17.72
C ASP A 206 25.18 -16.62 18.31
N ALA A 207 25.15 -17.27 19.46
CA ALA A 207 26.29 -17.80 20.21
C ALA A 207 26.16 -19.31 20.46
N ASP A 208 25.49 -20.05 19.57
CA ASP A 208 25.20 -21.49 19.63
C ASP A 208 24.26 -21.90 20.79
N VAL A 209 24.69 -21.68 22.04
CA VAL A 209 23.88 -21.96 23.24
C VAL A 209 22.79 -20.92 23.49
N PHE A 210 22.91 -19.74 22.87
CA PHE A 210 21.97 -18.64 22.99
C PHE A 210 21.88 -17.89 21.67
N TYR A 211 20.66 -17.61 21.22
CA TYR A 211 20.41 -16.76 20.08
C TYR A 211 19.30 -15.77 20.42
N THR A 212 19.33 -14.59 19.79
CA THR A 212 18.29 -13.58 19.92
C THR A 212 18.13 -12.81 18.63
N THR A 213 16.89 -12.46 18.32
CA THR A 213 16.51 -11.60 17.20
C THR A 213 15.72 -10.43 17.75
N LEU A 214 16.09 -9.21 17.39
CA LEU A 214 15.36 -8.01 17.74
C LEU A 214 14.97 -7.28 16.47
N SER A 215 13.72 -6.86 16.38
CA SER A 215 13.22 -6.06 15.27
C SER A 215 12.47 -4.84 15.79
N TYR A 216 12.76 -3.68 15.22
CA TYR A 216 12.11 -2.42 15.57
C TYR A 216 11.76 -1.66 14.29
N SER A 217 10.52 -1.19 14.20
CA SER A 217 10.06 -0.33 13.12
C SER A 217 9.32 0.89 13.66
N ASN A 218 9.53 2.03 13.02
CA ASN A 218 8.80 3.26 13.29
C ASN A 218 8.41 3.91 11.97
N GLU A 219 7.11 4.02 11.71
CA GLU A 219 6.56 4.58 10.48
C GLU A 219 5.68 5.80 10.76
N ARG A 220 5.76 6.80 9.87
CA ARG A 220 4.77 7.86 9.73
C ARG A 220 4.19 7.82 8.32
N THR A 221 2.86 7.79 8.26
CA THR A 221 2.10 7.73 7.00
C THR A 221 1.07 8.85 6.90
N SER A 222 0.84 9.35 5.69
CA SER A 222 -0.26 10.27 5.37
C SER A 222 -1.46 9.55 4.73
N GLN A 223 -1.54 8.23 4.92
CA GLN A 223 -2.62 7.42 4.38
C GLN A 223 -3.99 7.91 4.91
N PRO A 224 -5.00 8.09 4.04
CA PRO A 224 -6.33 8.45 4.47
C PRO A 224 -6.95 7.31 5.30
N THR A 225 -7.74 7.67 6.30
CA THR A 225 -8.55 6.70 7.04
C THR A 225 -9.55 6.06 6.09
N SER A 226 -9.48 4.74 5.93
CA SER A 226 -10.43 3.98 5.09
C SER A 226 -11.43 3.23 5.96
N LEU A 227 -12.63 2.97 5.42
CA LEU A 227 -13.64 2.17 6.11
C LEU A 227 -13.15 0.76 6.47
N ALA A 228 -12.25 0.18 5.66
CA ALA A 228 -11.66 -1.13 5.92
C ALA A 228 -10.81 -1.14 7.22
N LEU A 229 -10.23 0.00 7.59
CA LEU A 229 -9.60 0.18 8.91
C LEU A 229 -10.64 0.42 10.02
N GLY A 230 -11.74 1.13 9.73
CA GLY A 230 -12.77 1.46 10.72
C GLY A 230 -13.57 0.25 11.24
N ILE A 231 -13.71 -0.83 10.46
CA ILE A 231 -14.44 -2.04 10.86
C ILE A 231 -13.56 -3.00 11.69
N LEU A 232 -12.24 -2.98 11.50
CA LEU A 232 -11.28 -3.70 12.37
C LEU A 232 -10.89 -2.90 13.63
N GLY A 233 -11.17 -1.59 13.66
CA GLY A 233 -10.80 -0.67 14.72
C GLY A 233 -11.96 0.05 15.40
N LYS A 234 -13.12 -0.58 15.59
CA LYS A 234 -14.20 0.01 16.40
C LYS A 234 -13.81 0.04 17.88
N VAL A 235 -13.11 1.10 18.29
CA VAL A 235 -13.52 2.13 19.26
C VAL A 235 -12.40 3.15 19.23
N LEU A 236 -12.52 4.28 18.52
CA LEU A 236 -11.65 5.44 18.76
C LEU A 236 -12.41 6.74 18.51
N HIS A 237 -12.92 7.32 19.60
CA HIS A 237 -13.16 8.75 19.69
C HIS A 237 -11.82 9.42 20.03
N GLN A 238 -11.48 10.44 19.24
CA GLN A 238 -10.54 11.54 19.53
C GLN A 238 -9.04 11.24 19.73
N ASN A 239 -8.25 11.84 18.83
CA ASN A 239 -6.84 12.21 18.95
C ASN A 239 -5.81 11.08 19.15
N PHE A 240 -5.35 10.50 18.04
CA PHE A 240 -4.05 9.82 18.01
C PHE A 240 -2.96 10.80 17.56
N PRO A 241 -1.94 11.08 18.40
CA PRO A 241 -0.69 11.61 17.87
C PRO A 241 -0.07 10.56 16.94
N ASN A 242 0.33 11.00 15.73
CA ASN A 242 0.88 10.20 14.62
C ASN A 242 2.19 9.45 14.97
N THR A 243 2.11 8.37 15.75
CA THR A 243 3.21 7.43 15.95
C THR A 243 2.67 6.02 16.15
N THR A 244 2.62 5.22 15.10
CA THR A 244 2.42 3.77 15.24
C THR A 244 3.78 3.17 15.58
N GLN A 245 4.05 2.95 16.88
CA GLN A 245 5.15 2.09 17.32
C GLN A 245 4.65 0.64 17.26
N GLN A 246 5.16 -0.15 16.33
CA GLN A 246 4.96 -1.60 16.35
C GLN A 246 6.26 -2.25 16.83
N LEU A 247 6.36 -2.43 18.15
CA LEU A 247 7.42 -3.20 18.76
C LEU A 247 7.08 -4.69 18.57
N MET A 248 7.64 -5.32 17.54
CA MET A 248 7.55 -6.77 17.37
C MET A 248 8.82 -7.39 17.97
N LEU A 249 8.78 -7.67 19.27
CA LEU A 249 9.72 -8.62 19.90
C LEU A 249 9.27 -10.01 19.44
N VAL A 250 10.10 -10.67 18.62
CA VAL A 250 9.98 -12.09 18.31
C VAL A 250 10.93 -12.84 19.21
#